data_AF-A0A368GTP4-F1
#
_entry.id   AF-A0A368GTP4-F1
#
_cell.length_a   1.000
_cell.length_b   1.000
_cell.length_c   1.000
_cell.angle_alpha   90.00
_cell.angle_beta   90.00
_cell.angle_gamma   90.00
#
_symmetry.space_group_name_H-M   'P 1'
#
loop_
_entity.id
_entity.type
_entity.pdbx_description
1 polymer ?
#
loop_
_entity_poly.entity_id
_entity_poly.type
_entity_poly.pdbx_seq_one_letter_code
_entity_poly.pdbx_strand_id
1 'polypeptide(L)'
;MRRYRSLVIEWREVFLRVQNEFNSLNHTTFGVLAIPRLPIHSREPESLLVPGKPVLNRKGHTYAAKWLWNRLMTGPSFNFSNMVFSQDSYYCPSVGCPYFRTVQNLERCSVLAEDEYQRIHATTIRPVNGTVKIPHRVVVRNNLVEIIALVVFLCLISVSVLGTFFYCHGRRATVGRFETVPDDASITK
;
A
#
# COMPACT_ATOMS: atom_id res chain seq x y z
N MET A 1 -31.96 -9.37 30.06
CA MET A 1 -30.69 -8.83 29.50
C MET A 1 -29.42 -9.59 29.91
N ARG A 2 -29.21 -10.02 31.17
CA ARG A 2 -27.99 -10.75 31.59
C ARG A 2 -27.72 -12.04 30.80
N ARG A 3 -28.74 -12.85 30.56
CA ARG A 3 -28.64 -14.14 29.85
C ARG A 3 -28.25 -14.01 28.36
N TYR A 4 -28.68 -12.93 27.70
CA TYR A 4 -28.27 -12.65 26.32
C TYR A 4 -26.79 -12.24 26.25
N ARG A 5 -26.33 -11.38 27.18
CA ARG A 5 -24.92 -10.98 27.23
C ARG A 5 -24.00 -12.16 27.52
N SER A 6 -24.38 -13.09 28.40
CA SER A 6 -23.59 -14.30 28.68
C SER A 6 -23.49 -15.19 27.44
N LEU A 7 -24.59 -15.41 26.72
CA LEU A 7 -24.58 -16.17 25.46
C LEU A 7 -23.65 -15.53 24.41
N VAL A 8 -23.68 -14.21 24.26
CA VAL A 8 -22.79 -13.51 23.30
C VAL A 8 -21.31 -13.67 23.68
N ILE A 9 -20.99 -13.67 24.97
CA ILE A 9 -19.62 -13.87 25.45
C ILE A 9 -19.16 -15.30 25.16
N GLU A 10 -20.00 -16.29 25.47
CA GLU A 10 -19.72 -17.70 25.21
C GLU A 10 -19.53 -17.98 23.72
N TRP A 11 -20.44 -17.44 22.88
CA TRP A 11 -20.31 -17.51 21.42
C TRP A 11 -18.99 -16.92 20.93
N ARG A 12 -18.59 -15.76 21.45
CA ARG A 12 -17.31 -15.14 21.10
C ARG A 12 -16.14 -16.06 21.47
N GLU A 13 -16.17 -16.69 22.64
CA GLU A 13 -15.11 -17.59 23.09
C GLU A 13 -14.99 -18.83 22.21
N VAL A 14 -16.12 -19.42 21.81
CA VAL A 14 -16.15 -20.57 20.89
C VAL A 14 -15.55 -20.19 19.54
N PHE A 15 -15.95 -19.06 18.96
CA PHE A 15 -15.40 -18.60 17.69
C PHE A 15 -13.89 -18.31 17.76
N LEU A 16 -13.41 -17.71 18.85
CA LEU A 16 -11.99 -17.49 19.07
C LEU A 16 -11.21 -18.81 19.22
N ARG A 17 -11.80 -19.80 19.88
CA ARG A 17 -11.20 -21.14 19.99
C ARG A 17 -11.01 -21.78 18.62
N VAL A 18 -12.07 -21.80 17.81
CA VAL A 18 -12.03 -22.34 16.44
C VAL A 18 -11.01 -21.61 15.58
N GLN A 19 -10.95 -20.27 15.69
CA GLN A 19 -9.94 -19.48 15.00
C GLN A 19 -8.52 -19.90 15.39
N ASN A 20 -8.24 -20.03 16.68
CA ASN A 20 -6.90 -20.33 17.16
C ASN A 20 -6.49 -21.77 16.79
N GLU A 21 -7.40 -22.72 16.92
CA GLU A 21 -7.18 -24.11 16.52
C GLU A 21 -6.85 -24.21 15.03
N PHE A 22 -7.64 -23.57 14.17
CA PHE A 22 -7.39 -23.58 12.73
C PHE A 22 -6.06 -22.92 12.35
N ASN A 23 -5.76 -21.76 12.95
CA ASN A 23 -4.53 -21.05 12.66
C ASN A 23 -3.28 -21.73 13.26
N SER A 24 -3.43 -22.58 14.27
CA SER A 24 -2.32 -23.37 14.83
C SER A 24 -1.76 -24.39 13.85
N LEU A 25 -2.58 -24.82 12.88
CA LEU A 25 -2.20 -25.75 11.82
C LEU A 25 -1.32 -25.11 10.74
N ASN A 26 -1.11 -23.78 10.78
CA ASN A 26 -0.21 -23.02 9.89
C ASN A 26 -0.41 -23.32 8.39
N HIS A 27 -1.67 -23.33 7.93
CA HIS A 27 -1.97 -23.40 6.50
C HIS A 27 -1.31 -22.24 5.73
N THR A 28 -0.69 -22.55 4.59
CA THR A 28 0.07 -21.58 3.79
C THR A 28 -0.79 -20.73 2.86
N THR A 29 -2.00 -21.19 2.54
CA THR A 29 -2.85 -20.61 1.50
C THR A 29 -3.98 -19.75 2.04
N PHE A 30 -4.49 -20.04 3.24
CA PHE A 30 -5.54 -19.25 3.87
C PHE A 30 -5.50 -19.38 5.40
N GLY A 31 -5.99 -18.34 6.07
CA GLY A 31 -6.20 -18.31 7.51
C GLY A 31 -7.64 -17.98 7.84
N VAL A 32 -8.02 -18.19 9.10
CA VAL A 32 -9.37 -17.89 9.59
C VAL A 32 -9.32 -16.72 10.54
N LEU A 33 -10.29 -15.81 10.44
CA LEU A 33 -10.50 -14.74 11.40
C LEU A 33 -11.95 -14.75 11.87
N ALA A 34 -12.14 -14.96 13.17
CA ALA A 34 -13.41 -14.91 13.84
C ALA A 34 -13.81 -13.47 14.16
N ILE A 35 -14.93 -13.04 13.58
CA ILE A 35 -15.52 -11.74 13.83
C ILE A 35 -16.92 -11.96 14.44
N PRO A 36 -17.07 -11.88 15.77
CA PRO A 36 -18.23 -12.42 16.47
C PRO A 36 -19.52 -11.64 16.25
N ARG A 37 -19.44 -10.32 16.00
CA ARG A 37 -20.59 -9.48 15.63
C ARG A 37 -20.17 -8.07 15.19
N LEU A 38 -21.00 -7.44 14.38
CA LEU A 38 -21.02 -5.99 14.17
C LEU A 38 -21.76 -5.31 15.33
N PRO A 39 -21.10 -4.47 16.16
CA PRO A 39 -21.79 -3.59 17.08
C PRO A 39 -22.36 -2.38 16.34
N ILE A 40 -23.62 -2.04 16.63
CA ILE A 40 -24.25 -0.80 16.14
C ILE A 40 -24.22 0.21 17.28
N HIS A 41 -23.20 1.06 17.29
CA HIS A 41 -23.05 2.21 18.18
C HIS A 41 -23.26 3.49 17.36
N SER A 42 -24.53 3.89 17.22
CA SER A 42 -24.96 5.12 16.54
C SER A 42 -25.95 5.85 17.43
N ARG A 43 -25.97 7.19 17.35
CA ARG A 43 -26.98 8.01 18.05
C ARG A 43 -28.39 7.71 17.55
N GLU A 44 -28.50 7.36 16.27
CA GLU A 44 -29.75 6.99 15.60
C GLU A 44 -29.57 5.64 14.90
N PRO A 45 -29.70 4.50 15.61
CA PRO A 45 -29.49 3.17 15.03
C PRO A 45 -30.53 2.83 13.95
N GLU A 46 -31.77 3.28 14.10
CA GLU A 46 -32.85 3.07 13.11
C GLU A 46 -32.52 3.69 11.75
N SER A 47 -31.74 4.77 11.72
CA SER A 47 -31.30 5.41 10.47
C SER A 47 -30.40 4.53 9.60
N LEU A 48 -29.85 3.45 10.17
CA LEU A 48 -29.00 2.46 9.48
C LEU A 48 -29.80 1.27 8.95
N LEU A 49 -31.08 1.16 9.31
CA LEU A 49 -31.97 0.08 8.92
C LEU A 49 -32.95 0.55 7.84
N VAL A 50 -33.53 -0.40 7.12
CA VAL A 50 -34.67 -0.13 6.24
C VAL A 50 -35.93 0.01 7.12
N PRO A 51 -36.75 1.06 6.95
CA PRO A 51 -37.95 1.24 7.76
C PRO A 51 -38.83 -0.01 7.81
N GLY A 52 -39.17 -0.47 9.01
CA GLY A 52 -40.01 -1.65 9.23
C GLY A 52 -39.35 -3.00 8.91
N LYS A 53 -38.04 -3.04 8.60
CA LYS A 53 -37.32 -4.29 8.31
C LYS A 53 -35.98 -4.36 9.06
N PRO A 54 -35.59 -5.52 9.63
CA PRO A 54 -34.32 -5.69 10.33
C PRO A 54 -33.15 -5.92 9.36
N VAL A 55 -33.07 -5.13 8.29
CA VAL A 55 -32.01 -5.21 7.28
C VAL A 55 -31.30 -3.87 7.17
N LEU A 56 -29.99 -3.90 6.93
CA LEU A 56 -29.19 -2.70 6.75
C LEU A 56 -29.62 -1.97 5.47
N ASN A 57 -29.73 -0.65 5.56
CA ASN A 57 -29.88 0.19 4.38
C ASN A 57 -28.49 0.57 3.82
N ARG A 58 -28.43 1.40 2.78
CA ARG A 58 -27.16 1.85 2.19
C ARG A 58 -26.20 2.46 3.23
N LYS A 59 -26.70 3.30 4.15
CA LYS A 59 -25.89 3.90 5.22
C LYS A 59 -25.43 2.84 6.22
N GLY A 60 -26.29 1.89 6.57
CA GLY A 60 -25.96 0.74 7.41
C GLY A 60 -24.85 -0.14 6.83
N HIS A 61 -24.88 -0.40 5.52
CA HIS A 61 -23.80 -1.13 4.84
C HIS A 61 -22.47 -0.36 4.85
N THR A 62 -22.49 0.95 4.60
CA THR A 62 -21.28 1.78 4.70
C THR A 62 -20.72 1.77 6.13
N TYR A 63 -21.59 1.85 7.14
CA TYR A 63 -21.21 1.75 8.55
C TYR A 63 -20.54 0.40 8.85
N ALA A 64 -21.17 -0.71 8.43
CA ALA A 64 -20.65 -2.05 8.62
C ALA A 64 -19.29 -2.26 7.95
N ALA A 65 -19.13 -1.74 6.72
CA ALA A 65 -17.87 -1.81 5.98
C ALA A 65 -16.76 -1.02 6.68
N LYS A 66 -17.04 0.21 7.14
CA LYS A 66 -16.08 1.03 7.89
C LYS A 66 -15.69 0.38 9.20
N TRP A 67 -16.67 -0.17 9.93
CA TRP A 67 -16.41 -0.92 11.14
C TRP A 67 -15.51 -2.13 10.87
N LEU A 68 -15.82 -2.92 9.84
CA LEU A 68 -15.05 -4.10 9.47
C LEU A 68 -13.61 -3.73 9.09
N TRP A 69 -13.44 -2.68 8.27
CA TRP A 69 -12.13 -2.17 7.91
C TRP A 69 -11.29 -1.82 9.15
N ASN A 70 -11.84 -0.98 10.03
CA ASN A 70 -11.15 -0.56 11.25
C ASN A 70 -10.82 -1.78 12.12
N ARG A 71 -11.74 -2.75 12.24
CA ARG A 71 -11.53 -4.00 12.99
C ARG A 71 -10.39 -4.85 12.44
N LEU A 72 -10.29 -4.98 11.11
CA LEU A 72 -9.25 -5.77 10.45
C LEU A 72 -7.86 -5.12 10.55
N MET A 73 -7.82 -3.79 10.59
CA MET A 73 -6.58 -3.02 10.71
C MET A 73 -6.05 -3.01 12.15
N THR A 74 -6.93 -2.83 13.12
CA THR A 74 -6.58 -2.63 14.55
C THR A 74 -6.57 -3.91 15.37
N GLY A 75 -7.30 -4.94 14.94
CA GLY A 75 -7.35 -6.22 15.61
C GLY A 75 -8.24 -6.24 16.87
N PRO A 76 -8.06 -7.23 17.76
CA PRO A 76 -8.94 -7.52 18.90
C PRO A 76 -9.02 -6.41 19.94
N SER A 77 -7.91 -5.71 20.19
CA SER A 77 -7.71 -4.70 21.24
C SER A 77 -8.39 -3.36 20.96
N PHE A 78 -9.00 -3.20 19.78
CA PHE A 78 -9.65 -1.95 19.42
C PHE A 78 -10.87 -1.67 20.31
N ASN A 79 -10.91 -0.49 20.93
CA ASN A 79 -11.94 -0.16 21.90
C ASN A 79 -13.17 0.47 21.22
N PHE A 80 -14.13 -0.37 20.86
CA PHE A 80 -15.38 0.03 20.18
C PHE A 80 -16.34 0.85 21.06
N SER A 81 -16.13 0.88 22.38
CA SER A 81 -17.10 1.37 23.36
C SER A 81 -17.27 2.88 23.32
N ASN A 82 -16.23 3.62 22.93
CA ASN A 82 -16.18 5.08 23.04
C ASN A 82 -16.34 5.80 21.70
N MET A 83 -16.59 5.05 20.63
CA MET A 83 -16.42 5.53 19.26
C MET A 83 -17.74 5.54 18.50
N VAL A 84 -18.13 6.74 18.05
CA VAL A 84 -19.29 6.94 17.19
C VAL A 84 -18.79 6.82 15.75
N PHE A 85 -18.91 5.61 15.20
CA PHE A 85 -18.37 5.25 13.88
C PHE A 85 -18.83 6.16 12.72
N SER A 86 -19.93 6.89 12.87
CA SER A 86 -20.33 7.89 11.87
C SER A 86 -19.35 9.09 11.79
N GLN A 87 -18.57 9.36 12.84
CA GLN A 87 -17.64 10.49 12.97
C GLN A 87 -16.16 10.08 13.04
N ASP A 88 -15.85 8.81 13.28
CA ASP A 88 -14.44 8.39 13.46
C ASP A 88 -13.61 8.42 12.17
N SER A 89 -12.28 8.53 12.31
CA SER A 89 -11.33 8.39 11.21
C SER A 89 -11.20 6.92 10.75
N TYR A 90 -10.74 6.72 9.52
CA TYR A 90 -10.29 5.41 9.06
C TYR A 90 -8.90 5.14 9.65
N TYR A 91 -8.66 3.89 10.05
CA TYR A 91 -7.30 3.46 10.39
C TYR A 91 -6.53 3.10 9.14
N CYS A 92 -5.28 3.55 9.10
CA CYS A 92 -4.38 3.32 7.98
C CYS A 92 -3.29 2.33 8.42
N PRO A 93 -3.00 1.29 7.63
CA PRO A 93 -1.86 0.41 7.92
C PRO A 93 -0.55 1.15 7.67
N SER A 94 0.46 0.86 8.48
CA SER A 94 1.82 1.32 8.22
C SER A 94 2.35 0.70 6.92
N VAL A 95 3.12 1.46 6.15
CA VAL A 95 3.75 1.03 4.88
C VAL A 95 4.67 -0.19 5.04
N GLY A 96 5.14 -0.49 6.25
CA GLY A 96 5.96 -1.66 6.56
C GLY A 96 5.19 -2.88 7.05
N CYS A 97 3.85 -2.81 7.15
CA CYS A 97 3.02 -3.84 7.74
C CYS A 97 2.02 -4.44 6.74
N PRO A 98 1.66 -5.73 6.88
CA PRO A 98 0.56 -6.31 6.11
C PRO A 98 -0.73 -5.54 6.34
N TYR A 99 -1.51 -5.34 5.26
CA TYR A 99 -2.78 -4.60 5.32
C TYR A 99 -3.77 -5.21 6.32
N PHE A 100 -4.01 -6.51 6.26
CA PHE A 100 -4.92 -7.18 7.20
C PHE A 100 -4.15 -7.84 8.34
N ARG A 101 -4.56 -7.55 9.57
CA ARG A 101 -3.97 -8.22 10.74
C ARG A 101 -4.58 -9.59 10.92
N THR A 102 -3.73 -10.59 10.80
CA THR A 102 -4.02 -11.95 11.23
C THR A 102 -3.47 -12.18 12.63
N VAL A 103 -3.84 -13.29 13.25
CA VAL A 103 -3.28 -13.71 14.55
C VAL A 103 -1.75 -13.81 14.51
N GLN A 104 -1.17 -14.17 13.38
CA GLN A 104 0.29 -14.31 13.21
C GLN A 104 1.02 -12.97 13.10
N ASN A 105 0.36 -11.92 12.60
CA ASN A 105 0.98 -10.61 12.32
C ASN A 105 0.65 -9.54 13.36
N LEU A 106 -0.21 -9.85 14.34
CA LEU A 106 -0.76 -8.89 15.28
C LEU A 106 0.32 -8.23 16.18
N GLU A 107 1.33 -8.98 16.60
CA GLU A 107 2.34 -8.54 17.58
C GLU A 107 3.45 -7.65 16.98
N ARG A 108 3.68 -7.75 15.66
CA ARG A 108 4.87 -7.13 15.03
C ARG A 108 4.65 -5.69 14.55
N CYS A 109 3.43 -5.17 14.65
CA CYS A 109 3.05 -3.90 14.04
C CYS A 109 2.26 -3.01 15.00
N SER A 110 2.55 -1.71 15.03
CA SER A 110 1.71 -0.68 15.64
C SER A 110 0.72 -0.11 14.61
N VAL A 111 -0.49 0.28 15.04
CA VAL A 111 -1.49 0.94 14.17
C VAL A 111 -1.54 2.40 14.54
N LEU A 112 -1.75 3.24 13.54
CA LEU A 112 -1.91 4.67 13.68
C LEU A 112 -3.24 5.09 13.06
N ALA A 113 -3.98 5.95 13.74
CA ALA A 113 -5.14 6.60 13.12
C ALA A 113 -4.68 7.63 12.08
N GLU A 114 -5.52 7.97 11.10
CA GLU A 114 -5.13 8.96 10.08
C GLU A 114 -4.77 10.33 10.69
N ASP A 115 -5.53 10.79 11.67
CA ASP A 115 -5.25 12.05 12.38
C ASP A 115 -3.93 11.99 13.18
N GLU A 116 -3.62 10.82 13.74
CA GLU A 116 -2.37 10.58 14.45
C GLU A 116 -1.17 10.49 13.48
N TYR A 117 -1.39 9.88 12.30
CA TYR A 117 -0.43 9.89 11.19
C TYR A 117 -0.14 11.32 10.74
N GLN A 118 -1.17 12.11 10.47
CA GLN A 118 -1.02 13.51 10.06
C GLN A 118 -0.30 14.33 11.14
N ARG A 119 -0.59 14.10 12.44
CA ARG A 119 0.11 14.76 13.55
C ARG A 119 1.58 14.38 13.60
N ILE A 120 1.92 13.09 13.51
CA ILE A 120 3.30 12.61 13.49
C ILE A 120 4.02 13.14 12.25
N HIS A 121 3.39 13.12 11.08
CA HIS A 121 3.99 13.67 9.87
C HIS A 121 4.22 15.18 9.98
N ALA A 122 3.27 15.92 10.54
CA ALA A 122 3.41 17.35 10.79
C ALA A 122 4.51 17.68 11.81
N THR A 123 4.71 16.82 12.82
CA THR A 123 5.78 16.98 13.82
C THR A 123 7.14 16.46 13.36
N THR A 124 7.18 15.43 12.51
CA THR A 124 8.42 14.87 11.94
C THR A 124 9.02 15.76 10.84
N ILE A 125 8.22 16.66 10.26
CA ILE A 125 8.69 17.73 9.36
C ILE A 125 9.35 18.88 10.15
N ARG A 126 9.23 18.94 11.48
CA ARG A 126 10.13 19.78 12.29
C ARG A 126 11.45 19.02 12.47
N PRO A 127 12.61 19.61 12.15
CA PRO A 127 13.88 18.93 12.31
C PRO A 127 14.14 18.73 13.80
N VAL A 128 13.89 17.53 14.30
CA VAL A 128 14.50 17.07 15.53
C VAL A 128 15.96 16.77 15.17
N ASN A 129 16.87 17.51 15.81
CA ASN A 129 18.31 17.30 15.74
C ASN A 129 18.65 15.81 15.90
N GLY A 130 18.91 15.14 14.79
CA GLY A 130 19.18 13.71 14.77
C GLY A 130 19.34 13.20 13.35
N THR A 131 20.51 12.65 13.06
CA THR A 131 20.96 12.16 11.76
C THR A 131 20.09 10.99 11.25
N VAL A 132 19.02 11.29 10.52
CA VAL A 132 18.21 10.25 9.86
C VAL A 132 18.35 10.35 8.35
N LYS A 133 18.66 9.21 7.72
CA LYS A 133 18.78 9.04 6.27
C LYS A 133 17.52 9.58 5.58
N ILE A 134 17.70 10.63 4.79
CA ILE A 134 16.63 11.28 4.03
C ILE A 134 16.05 10.24 3.06
N PRO A 135 14.73 9.98 3.08
CA PRO A 135 14.12 9.04 2.15
C PRO A 135 14.30 9.55 0.71
N HIS A 136 14.83 8.70 -0.17
CA HIS A 136 15.16 9.00 -1.58
C HIS A 136 14.02 9.73 -2.33
N ARG A 137 12.78 9.43 -1.96
CA ARG A 137 11.57 10.03 -2.54
C ARG A 137 11.45 11.55 -2.31
N VAL A 138 11.98 12.07 -1.19
CA VAL A 138 11.97 13.51 -0.88
C VAL A 138 13.06 14.25 -1.66
N VAL A 139 14.23 13.63 -1.83
CA VAL A 139 15.34 14.16 -2.65
C VAL A 139 14.92 14.26 -4.12
N VAL A 140 14.30 13.20 -4.66
CA VAL A 140 13.84 13.17 -6.06
C VAL A 140 12.74 14.21 -6.31
N ARG A 141 11.85 14.47 -5.35
CA ARG A 141 10.76 15.45 -5.54
C ARG A 141 11.27 16.90 -5.55
N ASN A 142 12.26 17.22 -4.72
CA ASN A 142 12.83 18.57 -4.65
C ASN A 142 13.79 18.86 -5.82
N ASN A 143 14.50 17.83 -6.31
CA ASN A 143 15.50 17.97 -7.37
C ASN A 143 15.04 17.36 -8.71
N LEU A 144 13.73 17.19 -8.92
CA LEU A 144 13.18 16.50 -10.10
C LEU A 144 13.62 17.18 -11.41
N VAL A 145 13.61 18.52 -11.42
CA VAL A 145 13.99 19.32 -12.59
C VAL A 145 15.48 19.17 -12.89
N GLU A 146 16.32 19.14 -11.87
CA GLU A 146 17.77 18.98 -12.00
C GLU A 146 18.14 17.58 -12.54
N ILE A 147 17.47 16.54 -12.05
CA ILE A 147 17.67 15.16 -12.52
C ILE A 147 17.26 15.03 -13.99
N ILE A 148 16.11 15.59 -14.38
CA ILE A 148 15.66 15.57 -15.78
C ILE A 148 16.65 16.31 -16.68
N ALA A 149 17.13 17.48 -16.27
CA ALA A 149 18.13 18.24 -17.02
C ALA A 149 19.44 17.46 -17.22
N LEU A 150 19.92 16.78 -16.17
CA LEU A 150 21.13 15.97 -16.21
C LEU A 150 20.99 14.77 -17.16
N VAL A 151 19.85 14.08 -17.15
CA VAL A 151 19.60 12.95 -18.06
C VAL A 151 19.58 13.42 -19.52
N VAL A 152 18.88 14.52 -19.81
CA VAL A 152 18.83 15.09 -21.17
C VAL A 152 20.21 15.50 -21.64
N PHE A 153 21.01 16.12 -20.77
CA PHE A 153 22.38 16.53 -21.08
C PHE A 153 23.28 15.34 -21.41
N LEU A 154 23.21 14.26 -20.63
CA LEU A 154 23.99 13.04 -20.90
C LEU A 154 23.58 12.37 -22.21
N CYS A 155 22.28 12.37 -22.53
CA CYS A 155 21.81 11.87 -23.83
C CYS A 155 22.38 12.69 -24.99
N LEU A 156 22.37 14.03 -24.90
CA LEU A 156 22.94 14.89 -25.93
C LEU A 156 24.44 14.65 -26.15
N ILE A 157 25.21 14.46 -25.07
CA ILE A 157 26.63 14.12 -25.17
C ILE A 157 26.81 12.78 -25.88
N SER A 158 26.04 11.75 -25.50
CA SER A 158 26.16 10.42 -26.09
C SER A 158 25.89 10.42 -27.59
N VAL A 159 24.83 11.10 -28.04
CA VAL A 159 24.46 11.22 -29.46
C VAL A 159 25.52 12.00 -30.24
N SER A 160 26.05 13.07 -29.64
CA SER A 160 27.12 13.87 -30.25
C SER A 160 28.38 13.05 -30.45
N VAL A 161 28.86 12.37 -29.40
CA VAL A 161 30.10 11.58 -29.44
C VAL A 161 29.98 10.40 -30.39
N LEU A 162 28.91 9.61 -30.27
CA LEU A 162 28.69 8.46 -31.16
C LEU A 162 28.46 8.91 -32.60
N GLY A 163 27.66 9.97 -32.80
CA GLY A 163 27.40 10.54 -34.12
C GLY A 163 28.66 11.07 -34.80
N THR A 164 29.50 11.82 -34.07
CA THR A 164 30.79 12.31 -34.59
C THR A 164 31.75 11.15 -34.85
N PHE A 165 31.78 10.13 -33.99
CA PHE A 165 32.60 8.94 -34.21
C PHE A 165 32.19 8.20 -35.50
N PHE A 166 30.90 7.91 -35.68
CA PHE A 166 30.38 7.29 -36.89
C PHE A 166 30.59 8.17 -38.14
N TYR A 167 30.46 9.49 -38.02
CA TYR A 167 30.68 10.41 -39.11
C TYR A 167 32.15 10.43 -39.56
N CYS A 168 33.09 10.53 -38.61
CA CYS A 168 34.52 10.49 -38.90
C CYS A 168 34.97 9.12 -39.41
N HIS A 169 34.42 8.03 -38.86
CA HIS A 169 34.66 6.68 -39.34
C HIS A 169 34.10 6.48 -40.77
N GLY A 170 32.90 6.98 -41.04
CA GLY A 170 32.28 6.94 -42.36
C GLY A 170 33.05 7.73 -43.41
N ARG A 171 33.64 8.89 -43.05
CA ARG A 171 34.52 9.65 -43.95
C ARG A 171 35.86 8.97 -44.24
N ARG A 172 36.29 8.03 -43.40
CA ARG A 172 37.49 7.20 -43.60
C ARG A 172 37.18 5.87 -44.31
N ALA A 173 35.91 5.54 -44.51
CA ALA A 173 35.53 4.36 -45.28
C ALA A 173 35.71 4.67 -46.77
N THR A 174 36.70 4.04 -47.38
CA THR A 174 37.08 4.23 -48.79
C THR A 174 36.30 3.33 -49.76
N VAL A 175 35.23 2.69 -49.29
CA VAL A 175 34.32 1.90 -50.12
C VAL A 175 32.89 2.16 -49.64
N GLY A 176 32.03 2.63 -50.54
CA GLY A 176 30.61 2.78 -50.26
C GLY A 176 29.98 1.41 -49.98
N ARG A 177 29.06 1.30 -49.01
CA ARG A 177 28.35 0.04 -48.67
C ARG A 177 27.63 -0.61 -49.88
N PHE A 178 27.51 0.10 -51.01
CA PHE A 178 26.89 -0.33 -52.25
C PHE A 178 27.81 -0.23 -53.48
N GLU A 179 29.12 -0.06 -53.33
CA GLU A 179 30.03 -0.09 -54.49
C GLU A 179 30.29 -1.54 -54.91
N THR A 180 29.86 -1.89 -56.13
CA THR A 180 30.16 -3.17 -56.78
C THR A 180 31.60 -3.17 -57.27
N VAL A 181 32.37 -4.19 -56.88
CA VAL A 181 33.75 -4.43 -57.30
C VAL A 181 33.81 -4.53 -58.84
N PRO A 182 34.78 -3.89 -59.54
CA PRO A 182 34.95 -4.07 -60.97
C PRO A 182 35.62 -5.42 -61.29
N ASP A 183 35.05 -6.17 -62.23
CA ASP A 183 35.44 -7.51 -62.68
C ASP A 183 36.76 -7.58 -63.51
N ASP A 184 37.78 -6.78 -63.20
CA ASP A 184 39.02 -6.76 -63.99
C ASP A 184 40.18 -7.56 -63.36
N ALA A 185 39.93 -8.31 -62.28
CA ALA A 185 40.93 -9.16 -61.64
C ALA A 185 40.95 -10.62 -62.13
N SER A 186 40.42 -10.89 -63.34
CA SER A 186 40.42 -12.26 -63.90
C SER A 186 41.02 -12.37 -65.31
N ILE A 187 41.98 -11.52 -65.69
CA ILE A 187 42.83 -11.81 -66.87
C ILE A 187 44.28 -11.38 -66.58
N THR A 188 45.08 -12.31 -66.07
CA THR A 188 46.49 -12.44 -66.42
C THR A 188 46.92 -13.88 -66.15
N LYS A 189 46.86 -14.68 -67.21
CA LYS A 189 47.75 -15.84 -67.43
C LYS A 189 49.04 -15.31 -68.02
#